data_AF-A0A2M7L1F8-F1
#
_entry.id   AF-A0A2M7L1F8-F1
#
_cell.length_a   1.000
_cell.length_b   1.000
_cell.length_c   1.000
_cell.angle_alpha   90.00
_cell.angle_beta   90.00
_cell.angle_gamma   90.00
#
_symmetry.space_group_name_H-M   'P 1'
#
loop_
_entity.id
_entity.type
_entity.pdbx_description
1 polymer ?
#
loop_
_entity_poly.entity_id
_entity_poly.type
_entity_poly.pdbx_seq_one_letter_code
_entity_poly.pdbx_strand_id
1 'polypeptide(L)' 'MQFCRVARGSVEETLDGINVCIDESYGDQAHNEALKTEGYDLIRRINSYIAYLRKEKARNARTTAT' A
#
# COMPACT_ATOMS: atom_id res chain seq x y z
N MET A 1 5.24 8.35 9.49
CA MET A 1 4.16 8.49 8.49
C MET A 1 4.67 8.73 7.07
N GLN A 2 5.74 9.51 6.86
CA GLN A 2 6.32 9.73 5.54
C GLN A 2 6.73 8.41 4.85
N PHE A 3 7.45 7.53 5.55
CA PHE A 3 7.85 6.23 5.01
C PHE A 3 6.68 5.37 4.53
N CYS A 4 5.57 5.32 5.28
CA CYS A 4 4.38 4.57 4.84
C CYS A 4 3.75 5.16 3.57
N ARG A 5 3.81 6.49 3.38
CA ARG A 5 3.30 7.13 2.15
C ARG A 5 4.20 6.82 0.96
N VAL A 6 5.52 6.87 1.15
CA VAL A 6 6.50 6.50 0.11
C VAL A 6 6.31 5.03 -0.27
N ALA A 7 6.24 4.13 0.71
CA ALA A 7 6.01 2.71 0.45
C ALA A 7 4.71 2.45 -0.33
N ARG A 8 3.61 3.14 0.02
CA ARG A 8 2.35 3.02 -0.73
C ARG A 8 2.52 3.48 -2.18
N GLY A 9 3.16 4.63 -2.40
CA GLY A 9 3.42 5.15 -3.74
C GLY A 9 4.29 4.20 -4.58
N SER A 10 5.31 3.58 -3.99
CA SER A 10 6.13 2.59 -4.70
C SER A 10 5.33 1.33 -5.10
N VAL A 11 4.37 0.91 -4.27
CA VAL A 11 3.48 -0.22 -4.63
C VAL A 11 2.50 0.20 -5.73
N GLU A 12 1.96 1.42 -5.68
CA GLU A 12 1.10 1.98 -6.75
C GLU A 12 1.86 2.01 -8.09
N GLU A 13 3.09 2.50 -8.12
CA GLU A 13 3.95 2.51 -9.32
C GLU A 13 4.26 1.09 -9.84
N THR A 14 4.49 0.14 -8.93
CA THR A 14 4.70 -1.27 -9.30
C THR A 14 3.44 -1.87 -9.93
N LEU A 15 2.26 -1.57 -9.38
CA LEU A 15 0.98 -2.01 -9.94
C LEU A 15 0.71 -1.42 -11.33
N ASP A 16 1.11 -0.17 -11.56
CA ASP A 16 1.03 0.45 -12.89
C ASP A 16 1.89 -0.31 -13.90
N GLY A 17 3.11 -0.71 -13.52
CA GLY A 17 3.96 -1.58 -14.33
C GLY A 17 3.33 -2.96 -14.60
N ILE A 18 2.71 -3.58 -13.58
CA ILE A 18 2.00 -4.86 -13.74
C ILE A 18 0.81 -4.71 -14.70
N ASN A 19 0.08 -3.59 -14.65
CA ASN A 19 -1.02 -3.33 -15.58
C ASN A 19 -0.52 -3.28 -17.02
N VAL A 20 0.61 -2.61 -17.29
CA VAL A 20 1.23 -2.62 -18.62
C VAL A 20 1.60 -4.06 -19.03
N CYS A 21 2.13 -4.87 -18.13
CA CYS A 21 2.42 -6.28 -18.43
C CYS A 21 1.16 -7.08 -18.79
N ILE A 22 0.03 -6.81 -18.13
CA ILE A 22 -1.26 -7.47 -18.45
C ILE A 22 -1.76 -6.99 -19.83
N ASP A 23 -1.79 -5.67 -20.06
CA ASP A 23 -2.34 -5.06 -21.27
C ASP A 23 -1.55 -5.49 -22.52
N GLU A 24 -0.23 -5.52 -22.42
CA GLU A 24 0.68 -5.92 -23.52
C GLU A 24 0.96 -7.42 -23.56
N SER A 25 0.28 -8.22 -22.74
CA SER A 25 0.47 -9.67 -22.64
C SER A 25 1.92 -10.10 -22.38
N TYR A 26 2.64 -9.34 -21.56
CA TYR A 26 3.99 -9.68 -21.10
C TYR A 26 3.93 -10.66 -19.93
N GLY A 27 4.40 -11.89 -20.17
CA GLY A 27 4.46 -12.94 -19.15
C GLY A 27 3.14 -13.72 -19.00
N ASP A 28 3.05 -14.49 -17.92
CA ASP A 28 1.85 -15.28 -17.63
C ASP A 28 0.74 -14.41 -17.03
N GLN A 29 -0.44 -14.43 -17.67
CA GLN A 29 -1.55 -13.57 -17.27
C GLN A 29 -2.05 -13.88 -15.86
N ALA A 30 -2.20 -15.16 -15.51
CA ALA A 30 -2.69 -15.57 -14.20
C ALA A 30 -1.72 -15.14 -13.09
N HIS A 31 -0.42 -15.26 -13.34
CA HIS A 31 0.61 -14.77 -12.44
C HIS A 31 0.55 -13.24 -12.26
N ASN A 32 0.44 -12.48 -13.35
CA ASN A 32 0.36 -11.02 -13.27
C ASN A 32 -0.90 -10.55 -12.53
N GLU A 33 -2.04 -11.20 -12.76
CA GLU A 33 -3.29 -10.91 -12.03
C GLU A 33 -3.18 -11.25 -10.52
N ALA A 34 -2.47 -12.33 -10.18
CA ALA A 34 -2.17 -12.68 -8.80
C ALA A 34 -1.29 -11.60 -8.13
N LEU A 35 -0.21 -11.17 -8.80
CA LEU A 35 0.66 -10.09 -8.31
C LEU A 35 -0.10 -8.77 -8.13
N LYS A 36 -0.98 -8.43 -9.06
CA LYS A 36 -1.85 -7.25 -8.97
C LYS A 36 -2.77 -7.33 -7.73
N THR A 37 -3.35 -8.50 -7.48
CA THR A 37 -4.18 -8.75 -6.30
C THR A 37 -3.38 -8.58 -5.01
N GLU A 38 -2.19 -9.17 -4.93
CA GLU A 38 -1.30 -9.03 -3.77
C GLU A 38 -0.88 -7.57 -3.52
N GLY A 39 -0.61 -6.81 -4.58
CA GLY A 39 -0.26 -5.39 -4.47
C GLY A 39 -1.40 -4.54 -3.91
N TYR A 40 -2.65 -4.76 -4.34
CA TYR A 40 -3.80 -4.09 -3.72
C TYR A 40 -3.98 -4.46 -2.25
N ASP A 41 -3.75 -5.72 -1.89
CA ASP A 41 -3.81 -6.16 -0.51
C ASP A 41 -2.71 -5.51 0.36
N LEU A 42 -1.52 -5.32 -0.20
CA LEU A 42 -0.43 -4.59 0.46
C LEU A 42 -0.79 -3.11 0.67
N ILE A 43 -1.36 -2.43 -0.32
CA ILE A 43 -1.86 -1.04 -0.19
C ILE A 43 -2.88 -0.96 0.95
N ARG A 44 -3.83 -1.91 1.02
CA ARG A 44 -4.83 -1.97 2.10
C ARG A 44 -4.16 -2.08 3.47
N ARG A 45 -3.17 -2.96 3.62
CA ARG A 45 -2.40 -3.13 4.88
C ARG A 45 -1.64 -1.86 5.26
N ILE A 46 -0.97 -1.20 4.31
CA ILE A 46 -0.27 0.06 4.55
C ILE A 46 -1.25 1.14 5.03
N ASN A 47 -2.43 1.24 4.39
CA ASN A 47 -3.47 2.19 4.79
C ASN A 47 -4.00 1.91 6.20
N SER A 48 -4.25 0.65 6.55
CA SER A 48 -4.64 0.27 7.92
C SER A 48 -3.57 0.62 8.94
N TYR A 49 -2.28 0.42 8.62
CA TYR A 49 -1.18 0.76 9.52
C TYR A 49 -1.03 2.28 9.70
N ILE A 50 -1.18 3.06 8.62
CA ILE A 50 -1.25 4.52 8.67
C ILE A 50 -2.39 4.97 9.61
N ALA A 51 -3.57 4.37 9.50
CA ALA A 51 -4.70 4.69 10.36
C ALA A 51 -4.41 4.36 11.83
N TYR A 52 -3.80 3.21 12.11
CA TYR A 52 -3.34 2.84 13.44
C TYR A 52 -2.38 3.89 14.02
N LEU A 53 -1.29 4.22 13.32
CA LEU A 53 -0.29 5.19 13.79
C LEU A 53 -0.89 6.57 14.08
N ARG A 54 -1.91 7.00 13.32
CA ARG A 54 -2.64 8.25 13.58
C ARG A 54 -3.42 8.18 14.90
N LYS A 55 -4.12 7.07 15.16
CA LYS A 55 -4.85 6.85 16.41
C LYS A 55 -3.90 6.84 17.61
N GLU A 56 -2.77 6.15 17.48
CA GLU A 56 -1.72 6.10 18.51
C GLU A 56 -1.18 7.50 18.84
N LYS A 57 -0.82 8.28 17.81
CA LYS A 57 -0.35 9.66 17.99
C LYS A 57 -1.39 10.54 18.71
N ALA A 58 -2.66 10.43 18.32
CA ALA A 58 -3.74 11.19 18.95
C ALA A 58 -4.06 10.73 20.38
N ARG A 59 -3.81 9.46 20.72
CA ARG A 59 -3.92 8.96 22.09
C ARG A 59 -2.79 9.51 22.96
N ASN A 60 -1.55 9.44 22.50
CA ASN A 60 -0.40 9.95 23.23
C ASN A 60 -0.51 11.46 23.51
N ALA A 61 -0.96 12.24 22.52
CA ALA A 61 -1.15 13.68 22.70
C ALA A 61 -2.19 14.03 23.78
N ARG A 62 -3.21 13.19 23.99
CA ARG A 62 -4.20 13.37 25.07
C ARG A 62 -3.61 13.02 26.43
N THR A 63 -2.82 11.96 26.51
CA THR A 63 -2.16 11.53 27.76
C THR A 63 -1.14 12.55 28.27
N THR A 64 -0.40 13.24 27.41
CA THR A 64 0.55 14.29 27.83
C THR A 64 -0.07 15.64 28.15
N ALA A 65 -1.35 15.85 27.82
CA ALA A 65 -2.08 17.09 28.10
C ALA A 65 -2.89 17.05 29.42
N THR A 66 -2.83 15.94 30.15
CA THR A 66 -3.50 15.70 31.44
C THR A 66 -2.44 15.53 32.52
#